data_AF-A0A4R1BR45-F1
#
_entry.id   AF-A0A4R1BR45-F1
#
_cell.length_a   1.000
_cell.length_b   1.000
_cell.length_c   1.000
_cell.angle_alpha   90.00
_cell.angle_beta   90.00
_cell.angle_gamma   90.00
#
_symmetry.space_group_name_H-M   'P 1'
#
loop_
_entity.id
_entity.type
_entity.pdbx_description
1 polymer ?
#
loop_
_entity_poly.entity_id
_entity_poly.type
_entity_poly.pdbx_seq_one_letter_code
_entity_poly.pdbx_strand_id
1 'polypeptide(L)' 'MAKAASKNAKVKDLKQAAEAKNWTKVIKAVRSPKTGAYTFKEQIIHKDKIKDFLGGK' A
#
# COMPACT_ATOMS: atom_id res chain seq x y z
N MET A 1 7.12 24.24 -28.73
CA MET A 1 5.94 24.77 -28.01
C MET A 1 5.74 23.94 -26.74
N ALA A 2 6.40 24.29 -25.64
CA ALA A 2 6.19 23.62 -24.36
C ALA A 2 4.78 23.99 -23.85
N LYS A 3 3.87 23.01 -23.79
CA LYS A 3 2.56 23.20 -23.15
C LYS A 3 2.82 23.65 -21.71
N ALA A 4 2.43 24.88 -21.39
CA ALA A 4 2.44 25.38 -20.03
C ALA A 4 1.58 24.43 -19.18
N ALA A 5 2.22 23.66 -18.32
CA ALA A 5 1.52 22.80 -17.38
C ALA A 5 0.60 23.69 -16.54
N SER A 6 -0.71 23.50 -16.70
CA SER A 6 -1.73 24.18 -15.90
C SER A 6 -1.40 24.01 -14.42
N LYS A 7 -1.48 25.10 -13.63
CA LYS A 7 -1.22 25.08 -12.18
C LYS A 7 -2.02 24.00 -11.44
N ASN A 8 -3.16 23.57 -11.99
CA ASN A 8 -3.99 22.50 -11.45
C ASN A 8 -3.34 21.11 -11.52
N ALA A 9 -2.47 20.86 -12.50
CA ALA A 9 -1.76 19.58 -12.61
C ALA A 9 -0.79 19.37 -11.45
N LYS A 10 -0.01 20.41 -11.10
CA LYS A 10 0.93 20.37 -9.96
C LYS A 10 0.23 20.11 -8.62
N VAL A 11 -0.95 20.67 -8.40
CA VAL A 11 -1.70 20.47 -7.13
C VAL A 11 -2.24 19.04 -7.02
N LYS A 12 -2.63 18.43 -8.15
CA LYS A 12 -3.09 17.03 -8.20
C LYS A 12 -1.95 16.05 -7.87
N ASP A 13 -0.77 16.29 -8.43
CA ASP A 13 0.42 15.46 -8.18
C ASP A 13 0.89 15.53 -6.72
N LEU A 14 0.82 16.71 -6.09
CA LEU A 14 1.17 16.88 -4.67
C LEU A 14 0.24 16.10 -3.74
N LYS A 15 -1.07 16.11 -4.02
CA LYS A 15 -2.04 15.35 -3.23
C LYS A 15 -1.83 13.84 -3.37
N GLN A 16 -1.59 13.37 -4.59
CA GLN A 16 -1.30 11.95 -4.86
C GLN A 16 0.03 11.50 -4.24
N ALA A 17 1.07 12.35 -4.27
CA ALA A 17 2.34 12.08 -3.61
C ALA A 17 2.20 12.03 -2.07
N ALA A 18 1.32 12.85 -1.49
CA ALA A 18 1.01 12.79 -0.06
C ALA A 18 0.24 11.51 0.31
N GLU A 19 -0.73 11.08 -0.51
CA GLU A 19 -1.46 9.82 -0.31
C GLU A 19 -0.56 8.59 -0.48
N ALA A 20 0.40 8.61 -1.42
CA ALA A 20 1.33 7.50 -1.64
C ALA A 20 2.12 7.13 -0.37
N LYS A 21 2.46 8.12 0.46
CA LYS A 21 3.17 7.91 1.74
C LYS A 21 2.34 7.19 2.80
N ASN A 22 1.02 7.08 2.61
CA ASN A 22 0.14 6.42 3.57
C ASN A 22 -0.09 4.94 3.27
N TRP A 23 0.42 4.43 2.14
CA TRP A 23 0.29 3.03 1.78
C TRP A 23 1.56 2.25 2.16
N THR A 24 1.37 1.02 2.61
CA THR A 24 2.46 0.13 3.01
C THR A 24 2.22 -1.26 2.47
N LYS A 25 3.23 -1.84 1.83
CA LYS A 25 3.22 -3.25 1.43
C LYS A 25 3.50 -4.09 2.67
N VAL A 26 2.56 -4.96 3.01
CA VAL A 26 2.68 -5.88 4.14
C VAL A 26 2.73 -7.31 3.63
N ILE A 27 3.61 -8.10 4.24
CA ILE A 27 3.85 -9.49 3.89
C ILE A 27 3.48 -10.33 5.11
N LYS A 28 2.46 -11.19 4.96
CA LYS A 28 2.01 -12.09 6.03
C LYS A 28 2.34 -13.54 5.67
N ALA A 29 2.95 -14.26 6.61
CA ALA A 29 3.10 -15.70 6.50
C ALA A 29 1.75 -16.37 6.79
N VAL A 30 1.24 -17.14 5.83
CA VAL A 30 0.00 -17.91 5.94
C VAL A 30 0.34 -19.38 5.82
N ARG A 31 -0.13 -20.19 6.77
CA ARG A 31 0.05 -21.64 6.74
C ARG A 31 -0.91 -22.28 5.75
N SER A 32 -0.40 -23.06 4.81
CA SER A 32 -1.20 -23.87 3.89
C SER A 32 -1.95 -24.95 4.68
N PRO A 33 -3.29 -25.05 4.57
CA PRO A 33 -4.07 -26.07 5.28
C PRO A 33 -3.81 -27.48 4.72
N LYS A 34 -3.36 -27.59 3.46
CA LYS A 34 -3.13 -28.88 2.78
C LYS A 34 -1.76 -29.48 3.09
N THR A 35 -0.73 -28.64 3.18
CA THR A 35 0.68 -29.11 3.28
C THR A 35 1.36 -28.67 4.58
N GLY A 36 0.75 -27.77 5.35
CA GLY A 36 1.34 -27.21 6.56
C GLY A 36 2.50 -26.24 6.34
N ALA A 37 2.93 -26.05 5.08
CA ALA A 37 3.99 -25.12 4.71
C ALA A 37 3.53 -23.66 4.82
N TYR A 38 4.45 -22.75 5.13
CA TYR A 38 4.17 -21.32 5.14
C TYR A 38 4.37 -20.72 3.75
N THR A 39 3.41 -19.90 3.32
CA THR A 39 3.49 -19.10 2.10
C THR A 39 3.36 -17.63 2.48
N PHE A 40 4.09 -16.76 1.81
CA PHE A 40 3.98 -15.33 2.01
C PHE A 40 2.87 -14.76 1.12
N LYS A 41 1.95 -14.00 1.72
CA LYS A 41 0.93 -13.25 1.00
C LYS A 41 1.21 -11.76 1.16
N GLU A 42 1.34 -11.06 0.04
CA GLU A 42 1.56 -9.62 -0.01
C GLU A 42 0.24 -8.86 -0.20
N GLN A 43 0.05 -7.77 0.54
CA GLN A 43 -1.03 -6.81 0.32
C GLN A 43 -0.56 -5.39 0.58
N ILE A 44 -1.08 -4.43 -0.20
CA ILE A 44 -0.86 -3.00 0.03
C ILE A 44 -2.02 -2.48 0.85
N ILE A 45 -1.73 -1.93 2.03
CA ILE A 45 -2.74 -1.44 2.98
C ILE A 45 -2.35 -0.07 3.52
N HIS A 46 -3.33 0.68 4.02
CA HIS A 46 -3.09 1.96 4.66
C HIS A 46 -2.31 1.77 5.96
N LYS A 47 -1.40 2.71 6.28
CA LYS A 47 -0.50 2.65 7.45
C LYS A 47 -1.23 2.39 8.78
N ASP A 48 -2.43 2.92 8.92
CA ASP A 48 -3.22 2.79 10.15
C ASP A 48 -3.75 1.37 10.37
N LYS A 49 -3.87 0.57 9.30
CA LYS A 49 -4.40 -0.80 9.33
C LYS A 49 -3.32 -1.89 9.43
N ILE A 50 -2.04 -1.51 9.47
CA ILE A 50 -0.93 -2.48 9.52
C ILE A 50 -1.01 -3.36 10.77
N LYS A 51 -1.27 -2.75 11.93
CA LYS A 51 -1.35 -3.46 13.20
C LYS A 51 -2.49 -4.47 13.23
N ASP A 52 -3.66 -4.10 12.71
CA ASP A 52 -4.81 -5.00 12.64
C ASP A 52 -4.56 -6.16 11.65
N PHE A 53 -3.86 -5.89 10.55
CA PHE A 53 -3.57 -6.90 9.53
C PHE A 53 -2.57 -7.97 10.01
N LEU A 54 -1.52 -7.54 10.73
CA LEU A 54 -0.49 -8.42 11.28
C LEU A 54 -0.88 -9.03 12.63
N GLY A 55 -1.66 -8.31 13.43
CA GLY A 55 -1.97 -8.63 14.82
C GLY A 55 -2.88 -9.84 15.05
N GLY A 56 -3.33 -10.50 13.98
CA GLY A 56 -3.94 -11.83 14.04
C GLY A 56 -4.98 -11.98 15.14
N LYS A 57 -6.19 -11.43 14.92
CA LYS A 57 -7.38 -12.09 15.47
C LYS A 57 -7.70 -13.32 14.65
#